data_AF-M6GN24-F1
#
_entry.id   AF-M6GN24-F1
#
_cell.length_a   1.000
_cell.length_b   1.000
_cell.length_c   1.000
_cell.angle_alpha   90.00
_cell.angle_beta   90.00
_cell.angle_gamma   90.00
#
_symmetry.space_group_name_H-M   'P 1'
#
loop_
_entity.id
_entity.type
_entity.pdbx_description
1 polymer ?
#
loop_
_entity_poly.entity_id
_entity_poly.type
_entity_poly.pdbx_seq_one_letter_code
_entity_poly.pdbx_strand_id
1 'polypeptide(L)'
;MLKEVVGITKARDLLYSGKALKAEEALEIGLIDEVASSSDDLITRARKYCDQFKNMAIGSVVGIKVSLRDPVRIFAEHNAERDVELISKAIFSKNGQEGMKSILEKRRPVFQ
;
A
#
# COMPACT_ATOMS: atom_id res chain seq x y z
N MET A 1 -2.42 -7.37 0.30
CA MET A 1 -2.22 -6.56 1.52
C MET A 1 -3.18 -5.37 1.62
N LEU A 2 -3.35 -4.55 0.57
CA LEU A 2 -4.21 -3.35 0.64
C LEU A 2 -5.65 -3.61 1.13
N LYS A 3 -6.28 -4.73 0.73
CA LYS A 3 -7.64 -5.11 1.17
C LYS A 3 -7.78 -5.30 2.69
N GLU A 4 -6.71 -5.66 3.40
CA GLU A 4 -6.72 -5.82 4.86
C GLU A 4 -6.70 -4.46 5.57
N VAL A 5 -6.23 -3.41 4.88
CA VAL A 5 -6.11 -2.06 5.42
C VAL A 5 -7.39 -1.26 5.19
N VAL A 6 -7.87 -1.23 3.93
CA VAL A 6 -8.99 -0.34 3.52
C VAL A 6 -10.28 -1.10 3.17
N GLY A 7 -10.31 -2.41 3.36
CA GLY A 7 -11.39 -3.29 2.93
C GLY A 7 -11.40 -3.56 1.41
N ILE A 8 -12.09 -4.65 1.01
CA ILE A 8 -12.09 -5.12 -0.38
C ILE A 8 -12.69 -4.11 -1.37
N THR A 9 -13.75 -3.39 -0.97
CA THR A 9 -14.44 -2.43 -1.83
C THR A 9 -13.53 -1.28 -2.23
N LYS A 10 -12.85 -0.64 -1.26
CA LYS A 10 -11.93 0.47 -1.52
C LYS A 10 -10.66 0.00 -2.19
N ALA A 11 -10.11 -1.16 -1.79
CA ALA A 11 -8.94 -1.72 -2.44
C ALA A 11 -9.17 -1.98 -3.93
N ARG A 12 -10.33 -2.52 -4.32
CA ARG A 12 -10.69 -2.77 -5.71
C ARG A 12 -10.80 -1.46 -6.51
N ASP A 13 -11.48 -0.46 -5.96
CA ASP A 13 -11.61 0.86 -6.59
C ASP A 13 -10.24 1.50 -6.84
N LEU A 14 -9.35 1.50 -5.85
CA LEU A 14 -8.00 2.06 -5.97
C LEU A 14 -7.13 1.31 -6.99
N LEU A 15 -7.10 -0.03 -6.92
CA LEU A 15 -6.25 -0.85 -7.79
C LEU A 15 -6.71 -0.82 -9.24
N TYR A 16 -8.01 -0.67 -9.50
CA TYR A 16 -8.54 -0.66 -10.87
C TYR A 16 -8.48 0.73 -11.51
N SER A 17 -8.76 1.78 -10.73
CA SER A 17 -8.76 3.15 -11.26
C SER A 17 -7.36 3.76 -11.35
N GLY A 18 -6.42 3.31 -10.50
CA GLY A 18 -5.11 3.94 -10.38
C GLY A 18 -5.19 5.40 -9.91
N LYS A 19 -6.32 5.81 -9.30
CA LYS A 19 -6.52 7.20 -8.89
C LYS A 19 -5.57 7.61 -7.76
N ALA A 20 -5.15 8.87 -7.80
CA ALA A 20 -4.47 9.48 -6.66
C ALA A 20 -5.47 9.77 -5.54
N LEU A 21 -4.98 9.75 -4.29
CA LEU A 21 -5.74 10.13 -3.11
C LEU A 21 -5.14 11.37 -2.47
N LYS A 22 -6.01 12.25 -1.96
CA LYS A 22 -5.62 13.26 -0.98
C LYS A 22 -5.44 12.62 0.39
N ALA A 23 -4.71 13.31 1.27
CA ALA A 23 -4.40 12.80 2.61
C ALA A 23 -5.68 12.54 3.42
N GLU A 24 -6.67 13.42 3.32
CA GLU A 24 -7.94 13.32 4.03
C GLU A 24 -8.76 12.10 3.58
N GLU A 25 -8.78 11.83 2.27
CA GLU A 25 -9.45 10.64 1.70
C GLU A 25 -8.74 9.35 2.14
N ALA A 26 -7.40 9.38 2.18
CA ALA A 26 -6.60 8.25 2.67
C ALA A 26 -6.86 7.97 4.16
N LEU A 27 -7.03 9.01 4.98
CA LEU A 27 -7.38 8.88 6.39
C LEU A 27 -8.79 8.28 6.55
N GLU A 28 -9.78 8.77 5.79
CA GLU A 28 -11.16 8.30 5.86
C GLU A 28 -11.30 6.80 5.57
N ILE A 29 -10.52 6.28 4.61
CA ILE A 29 -10.54 4.85 4.27
C ILE A 29 -9.60 4.00 5.15
N GLY A 30 -8.90 4.59 6.11
CA GLY A 30 -7.97 3.90 7.00
C GLY A 30 -6.64 3.51 6.35
N LEU A 31 -6.26 4.14 5.24
CA LEU A 31 -4.97 3.89 4.58
C LEU A 31 -3.80 4.52 5.36
N ILE A 32 -4.07 5.61 6.08
CA ILE A 32 -3.14 6.28 6.98
C ILE A 32 -3.84 6.55 8.32
N ASP A 33 -3.06 6.68 9.39
CA ASP A 33 -3.62 6.84 10.75
C ASP A 33 -3.84 8.31 11.15
N GLU A 34 -3.10 9.24 10.53
CA GLU A 34 -3.09 10.65 10.94
C GLU A 34 -2.64 11.57 9.80
N VAL A 35 -3.12 12.81 9.79
CA VAL A 35 -2.67 13.89 8.90
C VAL A 35 -2.04 15.00 9.73
N ALA A 36 -0.81 15.38 9.37
CA ALA A 36 -0.05 16.45 10.01
C ALA A 36 -0.20 17.78 9.25
N SER A 37 -0.08 18.89 9.96
CA SER A 37 -0.24 20.23 9.36
C SER A 37 1.00 20.73 8.62
N SER A 38 2.16 20.16 8.91
CA SER A 38 3.44 20.45 8.26
C SER A 38 4.40 19.27 8.38
N SER A 39 5.51 19.29 7.64
CA SER A 39 6.56 18.27 7.74
C SER A 39 7.18 18.21 9.14
N ASP A 40 7.35 19.36 9.80
CA ASP A 40 7.91 19.42 11.16
C ASP A 40 6.94 18.87 12.21
N ASP A 41 5.64 19.16 12.03
CA ASP A 41 4.57 18.57 12.86
C ASP A 41 4.53 17.05 12.71
N LEU A 42 4.68 16.54 11.48
CA LEU A 42 4.72 15.11 11.19
C LEU A 42 5.83 14.39 11.97
N ILE A 43 7.06 14.92 11.92
CA ILE A 43 8.19 14.31 12.64
C ILE A 43 7.98 14.37 14.15
N THR A 44 7.45 15.49 14.65
CA THR A 44 7.17 15.68 16.08
C THR A 44 6.14 14.66 16.58
N ARG A 45 5.02 14.48 15.86
CA ARG A 45 3.95 13.53 16.21
C ARG A 45 4.41 12.09 16.09
N ALA A 46 5.13 11.74 15.02
CA ALA A 46 5.69 10.40 14.84
C ALA A 46 6.65 10.03 15.98
N ARG A 47 7.55 10.94 16.38
CA ARG A 47 8.44 10.72 17.53
C ARG A 47 7.66 10.55 18.82
N LYS A 48 6.66 11.40 19.07
CA LYS A 48 5.80 11.30 20.25
C LYS A 48 5.08 9.96 20.33
N TYR A 49 4.58 9.44 19.20
CA TYR A 49 3.97 8.11 19.13
C TYR A 49 4.99 7.01 19.46
N CYS A 50 6.17 7.03 18.82
CA CYS A 50 7.24 6.06 19.11
C CYS A 50 7.68 6.09 20.59
N ASP A 51 7.70 7.28 21.20
CA ASP A 51 8.13 7.46 22.58
C ASP A 51 7.20 6.77 23.59
N GLN A 52 5.93 6.53 23.24
CA GLN A 52 4.99 5.80 24.09
C GLN A 52 5.43 4.35 24.35
N PHE A 53 6.19 3.75 23.43
CA PHE A 53 6.64 2.36 23.54
C PHE A 53 7.94 2.21 24.36
N LYS A 54 8.67 3.30 24.64
CA LYS A 54 10.01 3.24 25.27
C LYS A 54 10.01 2.55 26.64
N ASN A 55 8.93 2.70 27.40
CA ASN A 55 8.78 2.14 28.75
C ASN A 55 7.90 0.89 28.80
N MET A 56 7.53 0.33 27.64
CA MET A 56 6.74 -0.90 27.57
C MET A 56 7.63 -2.14 27.64
N ALA A 57 7.05 -3.29 27.99
CA ALA A 57 7.70 -4.58 27.85
C ALA A 57 7.92 -4.88 26.36
N ILE A 58 9.14 -4.60 25.85
CA ILE A 58 9.45 -4.66 24.42
C ILE A 58 9.15 -6.03 23.80
N GLY A 59 9.33 -7.11 24.56
CA GLY A 59 8.98 -8.47 24.12
C GLY A 59 7.50 -8.62 23.76
N SER A 60 6.60 -8.03 24.56
CA SER A 60 5.16 -8.04 24.29
C SER A 60 4.81 -7.23 23.05
N VAL A 61 5.41 -6.05 22.90
CA VAL A 61 5.19 -5.17 21.72
C VAL A 61 5.66 -5.86 20.44
N VAL A 62 6.83 -6.51 20.48
CA VAL A 62 7.35 -7.31 19.36
C VAL A 62 6.42 -8.49 19.06
N GLY A 63 6.00 -9.24 20.08
CA GLY A 63 5.09 -10.38 19.92
C GLY A 63 3.77 -9.99 19.25
N ILE A 64 3.16 -8.88 19.67
CA ILE A 64 1.94 -8.33 19.06
C ILE A 64 2.19 -7.92 17.61
N LYS A 65 3.31 -7.23 17.32
CA LYS A 65 3.65 -6.81 15.96
C LYS A 65 3.83 -8.01 15.02
N VAL A 66 4.48 -9.07 15.49
CA VAL A 66 4.67 -10.31 14.72
C VAL A 66 3.32 -11.00 14.50
N SER A 67 2.51 -11.19 15.56
CA SER A 67 1.23 -11.90 15.44
C SER A 67 0.25 -11.24 14.48
N LEU A 68 0.25 -9.90 14.41
CA LEU A 68 -0.58 -9.14 13.46
C LEU A 68 -0.03 -9.18 12.02
N ARG A 69 1.29 -9.21 11.84
CA ARG A 69 1.93 -9.08 10.51
C ARG A 69 2.18 -10.41 9.82
N ASP A 70 2.54 -11.45 10.55
CA ASP A 70 2.98 -12.72 9.97
C ASP A 70 1.90 -13.43 9.15
N PRO A 71 0.62 -13.51 9.56
CA PRO A 71 -0.42 -14.14 8.73
C PRO A 71 -0.54 -13.48 7.35
N VAL A 72 -0.49 -12.15 7.30
CA VAL A 72 -0.55 -11.38 6.04
C VAL A 72 0.71 -11.61 5.19
N ARG A 73 1.88 -11.65 5.84
CA ARG A 73 3.16 -11.91 5.18
C ARG A 73 3.22 -13.31 4.59
N ILE A 74 2.89 -14.34 5.36
CA ILE A 74 2.86 -15.74 4.92
C ILE A 74 1.90 -15.90 3.75
N PHE A 75 0.71 -15.28 3.83
CA PHE A 75 -0.23 -15.28 2.71
C PHE A 75 0.37 -14.62 1.45
N ALA A 76 1.07 -13.48 1.60
CA ALA A 76 1.71 -12.82 0.47
C ALA A 76 2.86 -13.66 -0.13
N GLU A 77 3.70 -14.25 0.71
CA GLU A 77 4.79 -15.16 0.29
C GLU A 77 4.23 -16.38 -0.47
N HIS A 78 3.16 -16.99 0.03
CA HIS A 78 2.50 -18.14 -0.61
C HIS A 78 1.93 -17.82 -2.00
N ASN A 79 1.49 -16.58 -2.23
CA ASN A 79 0.90 -16.16 -3.50
C ASN A 79 1.88 -15.45 -4.44
N ALA A 80 3.13 -15.22 -4.00
CA ALA A 80 4.08 -14.37 -4.72
C ALA A 80 4.37 -14.86 -6.15
N GLU A 81 4.60 -16.16 -6.33
CA GLU A 81 4.88 -16.72 -7.67
C GLU A 81 3.71 -16.54 -8.63
N ARG A 82 2.48 -16.72 -8.14
CA ARG A 82 1.26 -16.52 -8.92
C ARG A 82 1.08 -15.06 -9.31
N ASP A 83 1.31 -14.14 -8.37
CA ASP A 83 1.24 -12.70 -8.64
C ASP A 83 2.28 -12.29 -9.69
N VAL A 84 3.51 -12.81 -9.60
CA VAL A 84 4.57 -12.60 -10.61
C VAL A 84 4.15 -13.14 -11.97
N GLU A 85 3.58 -14.34 -12.04
CA GLU A 85 3.13 -14.92 -13.31
C GLU A 85 2.04 -14.06 -13.96
N LEU A 86 1.01 -13.67 -13.20
CA LEU A 86 -0.11 -12.86 -13.68
C LEU A 86 0.36 -11.48 -14.16
N ILE A 87 1.18 -10.80 -13.36
CA ILE A 87 1.65 -9.46 -13.73
C ILE A 87 2.63 -9.53 -14.91
N SER A 88 3.47 -10.55 -14.99
CA SER A 88 4.38 -10.75 -16.13
C SER A 88 3.60 -10.94 -17.43
N LYS A 89 2.59 -11.80 -17.43
CA LYS A 89 1.71 -11.99 -18.60
C LYS A 89 1.03 -10.69 -19.03
N ALA A 90 0.54 -9.90 -18.07
CA ALA A 90 -0.08 -8.61 -18.36
C ALA A 90 0.93 -7.61 -18.95
N ILE A 91 2.12 -7.49 -18.36
CA ILE A 91 3.19 -6.59 -18.81
C ILE A 91 3.66 -6.95 -20.22
N PHE A 92 3.87 -8.23 -20.52
CA PHE A 92 4.34 -8.70 -21.83
C PHE A 92 3.23 -8.80 -22.89
N SER A 93 1.97 -8.57 -22.52
CA SER A 93 0.88 -8.44 -23.49
C SER A 93 1.02 -7.18 -24.36
N LYS A 94 0.32 -7.14 -25.49
CA LYS A 94 0.28 -5.94 -26.36
C LYS A 94 -0.12 -4.68 -25.60
N ASN A 95 -1.14 -4.78 -24.74
CA ASN A 95 -1.63 -3.65 -23.94
C ASN A 95 -0.66 -3.24 -22.82
N GLY A 96 0.03 -4.21 -22.22
CA GLY A 96 1.08 -3.92 -21.26
C GLY A 96 2.24 -3.14 -21.88
N GLN A 97 2.73 -3.61 -23.04
CA GLN A 97 3.81 -2.93 -23.78
C GLN A 97 3.39 -1.53 -24.25
N GLU A 98 2.17 -1.38 -24.77
CA GLU A 98 1.63 -0.08 -25.18
C GLU A 98 1.48 0.88 -24.01
N GLY A 99 0.99 0.42 -22.86
CA GLY A 99 0.88 1.26 -21.65
C GLY A 99 2.25 1.78 -21.18
N MET A 100 3.28 0.92 -21.17
CA MET A 100 4.63 1.35 -20.82
C MET A 100 5.20 2.33 -21.85
N LYS A 101 5.01 2.07 -23.15
CA LYS A 101 5.46 2.94 -24.23
C LYS A 101 4.79 4.32 -24.16
N SER A 102 3.48 4.38 -23.89
CA SER A 102 2.75 5.65 -23.83
C SER A 102 3.24 6.55 -22.69
N ILE A 103 3.69 5.97 -21.57
CA ILE A 103 4.30 6.71 -20.45
C ILE A 103 5.61 7.35 -20.89
N LEU A 104 6.50 6.60 -21.54
CA LEU A 104 7.77 7.11 -22.05
C LEU A 104 7.59 8.21 -23.10
N GLU A 105 6.61 8.03 -23.99
CA GLU A 105 6.27 8.97 -25.05
C GLU A 105 5.37 10.13 -24.59
N LYS A 106 4.96 10.15 -23.31
CA LYS A 106 4.06 11.17 -22.71
C LYS A 106 2.76 11.37 -23.50
N ARG A 107 2.16 10.28 -23.99
CA ARG A 107 0.91 10.28 -24.74
C ARG A 107 -0.13 9.36 -24.11
N ARG A 108 -1.38 9.47 -24.59
CA ARG A 108 -2.43 8.53 -24.20
C ARG A 108 -2.20 7.16 -24.87
N PRO A 109 -2.38 6.04 -24.16
CA PRO A 109 -2.27 4.70 -24.73
C PRO A 109 -3.47 4.38 -25.63
N VAL A 110 -3.25 3.50 -26.61
CA VAL A 110 -4.30 2.93 -27.47
C VAL A 110 -4.32 1.41 -27.29
N PHE A 111 -5.21 0.93 -26.43
CA PHE A 111 -5.34 -0.50 -26.13
C PHE A 111 -6.08 -1.25 -27.25
N GLN A 112 -5.69 -2.51 -27.48
CA GLN A 112 -6.22 -3.44 -28.48
C GLN A 112 -6.66 -4.78 -27.87
#